data_AF-A0A352Z8V3-F1
#
_entry.id   AF-A0A352Z8V3-F1
#
_cell.length_a   1.000
_cell.length_b   1.000
_cell.length_c   1.000
_cell.angle_alpha   90.00
_cell.angle_beta   90.00
_cell.angle_gamma   90.00
#
_symmetry.space_group_name_H-M   'P 1'
#
loop_
_entity.id
_entity.type
_entity.pdbx_description
1 polymer ?
#
loop_
_entity_poly.entity_id
_entity_poly.type
_entity_poly.pdbx_seq_one_letter_code
_entity_poly.pdbx_strand_id
1 'polypeptide(L)'
;MKRIILYVIIGISLLTIESSFLSFLSVDFFKPDFGMPLVIYTAFFLGPQIGLFISLLIGFMQEVFSNAPHGAIVFTKMSIFLIAIFLRNKIYIESKYSFALICSGSVIIESFL
;
A
#
# COMPACT_ATOMS: atom_id res chain seq x y z
N MET A 1 -16.94 -1.33 -12.09
CA MET A 1 -15.75 -1.95 -12.74
C MET A 1 -14.74 -0.96 -13.28
N LYS A 2 -15.11 0.05 -14.10
CA LYS A 2 -14.16 1.03 -14.68
C LYS A 2 -13.18 1.68 -13.68
N ARG A 3 -13.66 2.05 -12.47
CA ARG A 3 -12.82 2.63 -11.40
C ARG A 3 -11.74 1.66 -10.90
N ILE A 4 -12.08 0.37 -10.73
CA ILE A 4 -11.15 -0.66 -10.23
C ILE A 4 -10.00 -0.84 -11.23
N ILE A 5 -10.33 -0.93 -12.53
CA ILE A 5 -9.33 -1.08 -13.60
C ILE A 5 -8.32 0.08 -13.56
N LEU A 6 -8.80 1.32 -13.35
CA LEU A 6 -7.93 2.49 -13.25
C LEU A 6 -6.97 2.41 -12.05
N TYR A 7 -7.44 2.01 -10.87
CA TYR A 7 -6.57 1.84 -9.70
C TYR A 7 -5.59 0.67 -9.87
N VAL A 8 -6.00 -0.40 -10.55
CA VAL A 8 -5.10 -1.52 -10.88
C VAL A 8 -3.99 -1.04 -11.82
N ILE A 9 -4.32 -0.29 -12.87
CA ILE A 9 -3.34 0.29 -13.79
C ILE A 9 -2.37 1.22 -13.03
N ILE A 10 -2.89 2.08 -12.15
CA ILE A 10 -2.06 2.97 -11.33
C ILE A 10 -1.16 2.15 -10.40
N GLY A 11 -1.70 1.15 -9.70
CA GLY A 11 -0.93 0.29 -8.81
C GLY A 11 0.20 -0.44 -9.53
N ILE A 12 -0.08 -1.02 -10.70
CA ILE A 12 0.93 -1.67 -11.54
C ILE A 12 2.00 -0.65 -11.98
N SER A 13 1.60 0.54 -12.43
CA SER A 13 2.56 1.57 -12.85
C SER A 13 3.48 2.01 -11.71
N LEU A 14 2.93 2.18 -10.51
CA LEU A 14 3.70 2.55 -9.32
C LEU A 14 4.67 1.44 -8.92
N LEU A 15 4.22 0.18 -8.93
CA LEU A 15 5.08 -0.97 -8.66
C LEU A 15 6.20 -1.12 -9.69
N THR A 16 5.94 -0.83 -10.97
CA THR A 16 7.00 -0.85 -11.99
C THR A 16 8.02 0.27 -11.78
N ILE A 17 7.58 1.45 -11.31
CA ILE A 17 8.48 2.54 -10.96
C ILE A 17 9.29 2.15 -9.72
N GLU A 18 8.65 1.58 -8.70
CA GLU A 18 9.31 1.10 -7.48
C GLU A 18 10.40 0.07 -7.80
N SER A 19 10.08 -0.96 -8.58
CA SER A 19 11.04 -2.01 -8.93
C SER A 19 12.16 -1.53 -9.86
N SER A 20 11.88 -0.58 -10.77
CA SER A 20 12.85 -0.12 -11.77
C SER A 20 13.76 1.01 -11.27
N PHE A 21 13.21 2.02 -10.57
CA PHE A 21 13.98 3.19 -10.12
C PHE A 21 14.65 2.96 -8.77
N LEU A 22 14.05 2.17 -7.87
CA LEU A 22 14.59 2.00 -6.52
C LEU A 22 15.49 0.77 -6.34
N SER A 23 15.63 -0.06 -7.37
CA SER A 23 16.69 -1.08 -7.39
C SER A 23 18.09 -0.47 -7.32
N PHE A 24 18.27 0.79 -7.74
CA PHE A 24 19.54 1.52 -7.65
C PHE A 24 19.77 2.21 -6.30
N LEU A 25 18.74 2.39 -5.47
CA LEU A 25 18.85 3.00 -4.16
C LEU A 25 19.12 1.92 -3.12
N SER A 26 20.41 1.73 -2.78
CA SER A 26 20.89 0.85 -1.71
C SER A 26 20.55 1.41 -0.32
N VAL A 27 19.26 1.64 -0.06
CA VAL A 27 18.75 2.08 1.24
C VAL A 27 18.15 0.86 1.92
N ASP A 28 18.98 0.13 2.65
CA ASP A 28 18.60 -1.13 3.31
C ASP A 28 17.53 -0.96 4.40
N PHE A 29 17.29 0.27 4.88
CA PHE A 29 16.41 0.55 6.03
C PHE A 29 15.08 1.24 5.70
N PHE A 30 14.99 1.94 4.57
CA PHE A 30 13.83 2.77 4.23
C PHE A 30 13.57 2.68 2.73
N LYS A 31 13.02 1.56 2.31
CA LYS A 31 12.56 1.40 0.93
C LYS A 31 11.17 2.03 0.81
N PRO A 32 11.01 3.15 0.08
CA PRO A 32 9.72 3.80 0.00
C PRO A 32 8.75 2.92 -0.79
N ASP A 33 7.59 2.71 -0.19
CA ASP A 33 6.54 1.87 -0.70
C ASP A 33 5.47 2.72 -1.39
N PHE A 34 5.39 2.61 -2.72
CA PHE A 34 4.40 3.37 -3.49
C PHE A 34 3.04 2.67 -3.56
N GLY A 35 2.96 1.39 -3.20
CA GLY A 35 1.72 0.65 -3.08
C GLY A 35 0.88 1.10 -1.89
N MET A 36 1.54 1.49 -0.79
CA MET A 36 0.91 1.78 0.49
C MET A 36 -0.10 2.92 0.48
N PRO A 37 0.20 4.08 -0.14
CA PRO A 37 -0.78 5.14 -0.31
C PRO A 37 -2.02 4.68 -1.07
N LEU A 38 -1.87 3.79 -2.06
CA LEU A 38 -3.00 3.27 -2.82
C LEU A 38 -3.90 2.38 -1.95
N VAL A 39 -3.31 1.53 -1.11
CA VAL A 39 -4.02 0.68 -0.15
C VAL A 39 -4.81 1.51 0.84
N ILE A 40 -4.19 2.53 1.43
CA ILE A 40 -4.85 3.40 2.42
C ILE A 40 -5.94 4.25 1.74
N TYR A 41 -5.66 4.81 0.56
CA TYR A 41 -6.63 5.59 -0.18
C TYR A 41 -7.88 4.77 -0.54
N THR A 42 -7.67 3.55 -1.03
CA THR A 42 -8.78 2.67 -1.41
C THR A 42 -9.59 2.21 -0.20
N ALA A 43 -8.93 1.96 0.95
CA ALA A 43 -9.60 1.66 2.22
C ALA A 43 -10.49 2.81 2.70
N PHE A 44 -9.96 4.03 2.78
CA PHE A 44 -10.68 5.17 3.35
C PHE A 44 -11.77 5.74 2.41
N PHE A 45 -11.51 5.83 1.11
CA PHE A 45 -12.35 6.63 0.20
C PHE A 45 -13.18 5.81 -0.79
N LEU A 46 -12.76 4.60 -1.17
CA LEU A 46 -13.42 3.82 -2.24
C LEU A 46 -14.27 2.66 -1.74
N GLY A 47 -14.05 2.23 -0.49
CA GLY A 47 -14.85 1.22 0.18
C GLY A 47 -14.15 -0.14 0.30
N PRO A 48 -14.67 -1.01 1.20
CA PRO A 48 -13.97 -2.19 1.68
C PRO A 48 -13.68 -3.22 0.58
N GLN A 49 -14.62 -3.46 -0.33
CA GLN A 49 -14.43 -4.46 -1.39
C GLN A 49 -13.30 -4.08 -2.35
N ILE A 50 -13.22 -2.79 -2.74
CA ILE A 50 -12.19 -2.29 -3.65
C ILE A 50 -10.84 -2.27 -2.93
N GLY A 51 -10.81 -1.77 -1.69
CA GLY A 51 -9.57 -1.74 -0.90
C GLY A 51 -9.01 -3.13 -0.63
N LEU A 52 -9.85 -4.12 -0.34
CA LEU A 52 -9.43 -5.50 -0.14
C LEU A 52 -8.77 -6.05 -1.41
N PHE A 53 -9.44 -5.94 -2.57
CA PHE A 53 -8.90 -6.42 -3.83
C PHE A 53 -7.56 -5.74 -4.19
N ILE A 54 -7.47 -4.42 -4.01
CA ILE A 54 -6.25 -3.67 -4.30
C ILE A 54 -5.12 -4.05 -3.33
N SER A 55 -5.40 -4.19 -2.04
CA SER A 55 -4.40 -4.57 -1.03
C SER A 55 -3.82 -5.95 -1.28
N LEU A 56 -4.65 -6.93 -1.67
CA LEU A 56 -4.17 -8.25 -2.08
C LEU A 56 -3.34 -8.15 -3.35
N LEU A 57 -3.84 -7.48 -4.39
CA LEU A 57 -3.16 -7.41 -5.68
C LEU A 57 -1.78 -6.74 -5.56
N ILE A 58 -1.71 -5.61 -4.85
CA ILE A 58 -0.44 -4.91 -4.61
C ILE A 58 0.49 -5.75 -3.74
N GLY A 59 -0.02 -6.30 -2.64
CA GLY A 59 0.78 -7.15 -1.76
C GLY A 59 1.38 -8.34 -2.52
N PHE A 60 0.59 -9.06 -3.31
CA PHE A 60 1.07 -10.19 -4.10
C PHE A 60 2.11 -9.79 -5.14
N MET A 61 1.87 -8.68 -5.85
CA MET A 61 2.83 -8.21 -6.85
C MET A 61 4.15 -7.81 -6.19
N GLN A 62 4.08 -7.06 -5.10
CA GLN A 62 5.28 -6.62 -4.38
C GLN A 62 6.03 -7.80 -3.76
N GLU A 63 5.32 -8.78 -3.21
CA GLU A 63 5.89 -10.04 -2.72
C GLU A 63 6.72 -10.75 -3.81
N VAL A 64 6.15 -10.90 -5.01
CA VAL A 64 6.81 -11.55 -6.16
C VAL A 64 8.05 -10.80 -6.64
N PHE A 65 8.07 -9.48 -6.52
CA PHE A 65 9.21 -8.64 -6.92
C PHE A 65 10.18 -8.33 -5.77
N SER A 66 9.94 -8.86 -4.57
CA SER A 66 10.80 -8.66 -3.40
C SER A 66 11.54 -9.95 -3.03
N ASN A 67 12.59 -9.81 -2.21
CA ASN A 67 13.25 -10.93 -1.54
C ASN A 67 12.74 -11.13 -0.09
N ALA A 68 11.56 -10.61 0.25
CA ALA A 68 11.00 -10.73 1.59
C ALA A 68 10.54 -12.17 1.90
N PRO A 69 10.40 -12.54 3.20
CA PRO A 69 9.87 -13.84 3.59
C PRO A 69 8.48 -14.09 3.00
N HIS A 70 8.26 -15.28 2.44
CA HIS A 70 7.01 -15.59 1.74
C HIS A 70 5.75 -15.34 2.58
N GLY A 71 4.89 -14.47 2.05
CA GLY A 71 3.60 -14.09 2.62
C GLY A 71 3.68 -12.94 3.63
N ALA A 72 4.88 -12.46 3.96
CA ALA A 72 5.07 -11.36 4.91
C ALA A 72 4.46 -10.06 4.39
N ILE A 73 4.74 -9.69 3.14
CA ILE A 73 4.27 -8.43 2.55
C ILE A 73 2.76 -8.47 2.35
N VAL A 74 2.22 -9.57 1.82
CA VAL A 74 0.76 -9.71 1.69
C VAL A 74 0.08 -9.59 3.07
N PHE A 75 0.66 -10.21 4.10
CA PHE A 75 0.12 -10.15 5.46
C PHE A 75 0.15 -8.73 6.04
N THR A 76 1.25 -7.99 5.89
CA THR A 76 1.35 -6.61 6.38
C THR A 76 0.36 -5.70 5.67
N LYS A 77 0.28 -5.75 4.33
CA LYS A 77 -0.68 -4.97 3.54
C LYS A 77 -2.11 -5.23 3.95
N MET A 78 -2.46 -6.51 4.16
CA MET A 78 -3.80 -6.90 4.59
C MET A 78 -4.10 -6.45 6.03
N SER A 79 -3.14 -6.57 6.93
CA SER A 79 -3.27 -6.11 8.31
C SER A 79 -3.50 -4.60 8.37
N ILE A 80 -2.73 -3.83 7.61
CA ILE A 80 -2.87 -2.37 7.56
C ILE A 80 -4.18 -1.98 6.87
N PHE A 81 -4.60 -2.69 5.82
CA PHE A 81 -5.91 -2.50 5.21
C PHE A 81 -7.05 -2.72 6.23
N LEU A 82 -7.00 -3.78 7.03
CA LEU A 82 -8.00 -4.07 8.07
C LEU A 82 -8.02 -2.98 9.17
N ILE A 83 -6.85 -2.50 9.57
CA ILE A 83 -6.76 -1.37 10.52
C ILE A 83 -7.34 -0.10 9.91
N ALA A 84 -7.01 0.21 8.65
CA ALA A 84 -7.51 1.36 7.92
C ALA A 84 -9.04 1.32 7.75
N ILE A 85 -9.61 0.17 7.40
CA ILE A 85 -11.07 0.03 7.23
C ILE A 85 -11.81 0.20 8.57
N PHE A 86 -11.23 -0.28 9.67
CA PHE A 86 -11.78 -0.10 11.01
C PHE A 86 -11.73 1.36 11.45
N LEU A 87 -10.64 2.06 11.12
CA LEU A 87 -10.43 3.47 11.45
C LEU A 87 -11.19 4.41 10.52
N ARG A 88 -11.62 3.96 9.34
CA ARG A 88 -12.35 4.76 8.34
C ARG A 88 -13.54 5.55 8.93
N ASN A 89 -14.29 4.94 9.84
CA ASN A 89 -15.47 5.55 10.44
C ASN A 89 -15.17 6.30 11.75
N LYS A 90 -13.90 6.30 12.20
CA LYS A 90 -13.45 6.90 13.46
C LYS A 90 -12.50 8.08 13.24
N ILE A 91 -11.77 8.08 12.12
CA ILE A 91 -10.78 9.11 11.77
C ILE A 91 -11.23 9.79 10.48
N TYR A 92 -11.41 11.11 10.54
CA TYR A 92 -11.66 11.94 9.37
C TYR A 92 -10.33 12.44 8.80
N ILE A 93 -9.95 11.93 7.63
CA ILE A 93 -8.77 12.41 6.89
C ILE A 93 -9.22 13.56 5.99
N GLU A 94 -9.12 14.79 6.51
CA GLU A 94 -9.51 15.98 5.75
C GLU A 94 -8.33 16.68 5.06
N SER A 95 -7.11 16.51 5.58
CA SER A 95 -5.91 17.19 5.06
C SER A 95 -4.95 16.23 4.36
N LYS A 96 -4.24 16.76 3.35
CA LYS A 96 -3.16 16.04 2.64
C LYS A 96 -2.04 15.60 3.60
N TYR A 97 -1.78 16.40 4.64
CA TYR A 97 -0.76 16.10 5.64
C TYR A 97 -1.17 14.92 6.54
N SER A 98 -2.44 14.86 6.94
CA SER A 98 -2.98 13.74 7.73
C SER A 98 -2.91 12.44 6.93
N PHE A 99 -3.22 12.48 5.63
CA PHE A 99 -3.09 11.33 4.75
C PHE A 99 -1.62 10.87 4.62
N ALA A 100 -0.70 11.81 4.41
CA ALA A 100 0.73 11.52 4.30
C ALA A 100 1.31 10.94 5.60
N LEU A 101 0.86 11.41 6.77
CA LEU A 101 1.25 10.87 8.08
C LEU A 101 0.81 9.41 8.27
N ILE A 102 -0.43 9.07 7.88
CA ILE A 102 -0.92 7.69 7.97
C ILE A 102 -0.16 6.77 7.01
N CYS A 103 0.12 7.25 5.79
CA CYS A 103 0.90 6.50 4.81
C CYS A 103 2.33 6.25 5.30
N SER A 104 3.05 7.30 5.71
CA SER A 104 4.42 7.18 6.20
C SER A 104 4.52 6.30 7.45
N GLY A 105 3.62 6.45 8.42
CA GLY A 105 3.56 5.57 9.59
C GLY A 105 3.36 4.11 9.23
N SER A 106 2.52 3.84 8.23
CA SER A 106 2.28 2.47 7.74
C SER A 106 3.50 1.86 7.05
N VAL A 107 4.21 2.65 6.23
CA VAL A 107 5.45 2.21 5.57
C VAL A 107 6.56 1.93 6.59
N ILE A 108 6.65 2.74 7.65
CA ILE A 108 7.60 2.50 8.75
C ILE A 108 7.31 1.15 9.41
N ILE A 109 6.05 0.86 9.72
CA ILE A 109 5.65 -0.42 10.34
C ILE A 109 6.03 -1.59 9.43
N GLU A 110 5.81 -1.46 8.13
CA GLU A 110 6.18 -2.49 7.16
C GLU A 110 7.70 -2.66 7.01
N SER A 111 8.48 -1.59 7.15
CA SER A 111 9.94 -1.61 7.06
C SER A 111 10.63 -2.28 8.26
N PHE A 112 9.92 -2.50 9.37
CA PHE A 112 10.44 -3.21 10.55
C PHE A 112 10.34 -4.74 10.44
N LEU A 113 9.80 -5.26 9.34
CA LEU A 113 9.60 -6.68 9.09
C LEU A 113 10.73 -7.28 8.26
#